data_AF-A0A9D8ZJZ6-F1
#
_entry.id   AF-A0A9D8ZJZ6-F1
#
_cell.length_a   1.000
_cell.length_b   1.000
_cell.length_c   1.000
_cell.angle_alpha   90.00
_cell.angle_beta   90.00
_cell.angle_gamma   90.00
#
_symmetry.space_group_name_H-M   'P 1'
#
loop_
_entity.id
_entity.type
_entity.pdbx_description
1 polymer ?
#
loop_
_entity_poly.entity_id
_entity_poly.type
_entity_poly.pdbx_seq_one_letter_code
_entity_poly.pdbx_strand_id
1 'polypeptide(L)'
;MTAFSTNIKTDHAQKYLQQLCKHFAHKVTVEYSPHEGRVAFPPGRCLMNADETTLTFYCLAREDRAIPVIQSILDKHLVKFAWREELEYEWINTLPDDLLAKLARDDFLPDVDGETGR
;
A
#
# COMPACT_ATOMS: atom_id res chain seq x y z
N MET A 1 -9.55 -14.66 -1.44
CA MET A 1 -8.73 -13.50 -1.06
C MET A 1 -7.32 -14.00 -0.82
N THR A 2 -6.34 -13.40 -1.47
CA THR A 2 -4.95 -13.84 -1.41
C THR A 2 -4.10 -12.69 -0.88
N ALA A 3 -3.30 -12.99 0.14
CA ALA A 3 -2.45 -12.05 0.83
C ALA A 3 -1.04 -12.09 0.27
N PHE A 4 -0.41 -10.92 0.17
CA PHE A 4 0.98 -10.80 -0.24
C PHE A 4 1.63 -9.57 0.36
N SER A 5 2.95 -9.58 0.48
CA SER A 5 3.73 -8.48 1.01
C SER A 5 5.07 -8.31 0.32
N THR A 6 5.69 -7.17 0.53
CA THR A 6 7.09 -6.93 0.15
C THR A 6 7.70 -5.95 1.15
N ASN A 7 9.01 -6.08 1.36
CA ASN A 7 9.80 -5.22 2.21
C ASN A 7 10.93 -4.62 1.38
N ILE A 8 11.07 -3.30 1.46
CA ILE A 8 12.01 -2.52 0.66
C ILE A 8 12.91 -1.75 1.60
N LYS A 9 14.22 -1.88 1.42
CA LYS A 9 15.21 -1.11 2.17
C LYS A 9 15.42 0.25 1.52
N THR A 10 15.14 1.31 2.27
CA THR A 10 15.28 2.70 1.81
C THR A 10 15.20 3.67 2.98
N ASP A 11 16.13 4.62 3.05
CA ASP A 11 16.10 5.75 4.00
C ASP A 11 15.00 6.79 3.68
N HIS A 12 14.24 6.57 2.61
CA HIS A 12 13.19 7.46 2.13
C HIS A 12 11.79 6.84 2.25
N ALA A 13 11.63 5.80 3.07
CA ALA A 13 10.38 5.05 3.24
C ALA A 13 9.16 5.96 3.48
N GLN A 14 9.24 6.84 4.48
CA GLN A 14 8.15 7.76 4.83
C GLN A 14 7.82 8.74 3.70
N LYS A 15 8.84 9.17 2.96
CA LYS A 15 8.69 10.09 1.83
C LYS A 15 8.03 9.41 0.63
N TYR A 16 8.41 8.17 0.33
CA TYR A 16 7.79 7.39 -0.74
C TYR A 16 6.35 7.02 -0.40
N LEU A 17 6.07 6.58 0.84
CA LEU A 17 4.72 6.30 1.31
C LEU A 17 3.80 7.50 1.09
N GLN A 18 4.20 8.68 1.55
CA GLN A 18 3.38 9.89 1.41
C GLN A 18 3.16 10.28 -0.05
N GLN A 19 4.18 10.15 -0.92
CA GLN A 19 4.04 10.44 -2.35
C GLN A 19 3.09 9.46 -3.04
N LEU A 20 3.22 8.17 -2.75
CA LEU A 20 2.34 7.11 -3.25
C LEU A 20 0.89 7.36 -2.81
N CYS A 21 0.67 7.58 -1.51
CA CYS A 21 -0.66 7.81 -0.96
C CYS A 21 -1.33 9.06 -1.56
N LYS A 22 -0.60 10.19 -1.64
CA LYS A 22 -1.09 11.40 -2.32
C LYS A 22 -1.44 11.14 -3.78
N HIS A 23 -0.62 10.37 -4.48
CA HIS A 23 -0.87 10.04 -5.88
C HIS A 23 -2.13 9.18 -6.04
N PHE A 24 -2.30 8.16 -5.20
CA PHE A 24 -3.45 7.27 -5.24
C PHE A 24 -4.75 7.95 -4.81
N ALA A 25 -4.70 8.93 -3.90
CA ALA A 25 -5.86 9.70 -3.45
C ALA A 25 -6.60 10.43 -4.59
N HIS A 26 -5.97 10.61 -5.76
CA HIS A 26 -6.63 11.15 -6.95
C HIS A 26 -7.56 10.16 -7.67
N LYS A 27 -7.42 8.85 -7.41
CA LYS A 27 -8.11 7.77 -8.13
C LYS A 27 -8.87 6.83 -7.21
N VAL A 28 -8.43 6.66 -5.97
CA VAL A 28 -8.98 5.71 -5.01
C VAL A 28 -9.02 6.32 -3.61
N THR A 29 -9.77 5.69 -2.71
CA THR A 29 -9.81 6.10 -1.31
C THR A 29 -8.51 5.71 -0.61
N VAL A 30 -7.90 6.70 0.04
CA VAL A 30 -6.62 6.57 0.74
C VAL A 30 -6.68 7.31 2.05
N GLU A 31 -6.15 6.68 3.10
CA GLU A 31 -5.83 7.32 4.36
C GLU A 31 -4.34 7.15 4.59
N TYR A 32 -3.62 8.20 5.01
CA TYR A 32 -2.19 8.06 5.29
C TYR A 32 -1.70 9.01 6.36
N SER A 33 -0.64 8.58 7.01
CA SER A 33 0.16 9.27 8.01
C SER A 33 1.64 9.18 7.60
N PRO A 34 2.57 9.78 8.35
CA PRO A 34 4.00 9.66 8.05
C PRO A 34 4.54 8.22 8.09
N HIS A 35 3.90 7.34 8.88
CA HIS A 35 4.37 5.98 9.15
C HIS A 35 3.46 4.89 8.58
N GLU A 36 2.17 5.16 8.40
CA GLU A 36 1.19 4.16 7.92
C GLU A 36 0.34 4.75 6.80
N GLY A 37 0.12 4.00 5.73
CA GLY A 37 -0.75 4.34 4.61
C GLY A 37 -1.72 3.21 4.28
N ARG A 38 -3.00 3.51 4.12
CA ARG A 38 -4.07 2.57 3.80
C ARG A 38 -4.69 2.96 2.48
N VAL A 39 -4.73 2.03 1.54
CA VAL A 39 -5.22 2.26 0.17
C VAL A 39 -6.23 1.18 -0.18
N ALA A 40 -7.43 1.57 -0.61
CA ALA A 40 -8.42 0.65 -1.16
C ALA A 40 -8.37 0.70 -2.69
N PHE A 41 -7.66 -0.25 -3.30
CA PHE A 41 -7.72 -0.44 -4.73
C PHE A 41 -9.03 -1.17 -5.13
N PRO A 42 -9.57 -0.94 -6.34
CA PRO A 42 -10.73 -1.70 -6.81
C PRO A 42 -10.58 -3.24 -6.75
N PRO A 43 -9.40 -3.81 -7.08
CA PRO A 43 -9.18 -5.26 -7.00
C PRO A 43 -8.71 -5.78 -5.62
N GLY A 44 -8.48 -4.91 -4.63
CA GLY A 44 -7.96 -5.32 -3.31
C GLY A 44 -7.54 -4.17 -2.41
N ARG A 45 -7.04 -4.48 -1.22
CA ARG A 45 -6.61 -3.47 -0.23
C ARG A 45 -5.12 -3.52 -0.06
N CYS A 46 -4.51 -2.40 0.33
CA CYS A 46 -3.10 -2.41 0.70
C CYS A 46 -2.82 -1.47 1.87
N LEU A 47 -2.08 -1.99 2.83
CA LEU A 47 -1.51 -1.30 3.97
C LEU A 47 -0.01 -1.11 3.70
N MET A 48 0.49 0.08 3.95
CA MET A 48 1.88 0.48 3.77
C MET A 48 2.39 0.89 5.15
N ASN A 49 3.55 0.37 5.54
CA ASN A 49 4.23 0.78 6.76
C ASN A 49 5.61 1.34 6.40
N ALA A 50 5.90 2.54 6.86
CA ALA A 50 7.17 3.22 6.67
C ALA A 50 7.88 3.38 8.02
N ASP A 51 8.93 2.60 8.18
CA ASP A 51 9.91 2.74 9.23
C ASP A 51 11.01 3.74 8.80
N GLU A 52 12.08 3.87 9.59
CA GLU A 52 13.18 4.81 9.30
C GLU A 52 13.94 4.43 8.01
N THR A 53 14.14 3.13 7.79
CA THR A 53 14.95 2.59 6.68
C THR A 53 14.26 1.47 5.91
N THR A 54 12.97 1.24 6.16
CA THR A 54 12.23 0.14 5.55
C THR A 54 10.81 0.58 5.20
N LEU A 55 10.42 0.35 3.95
CA LEU A 55 9.05 0.50 3.47
C LEU A 55 8.47 -0.89 3.22
N THR A 56 7.40 -1.23 3.93
CA THR A 56 6.74 -2.53 3.79
C THR A 56 5.33 -2.35 3.23
N PHE A 57 4.99 -3.15 2.24
CA PHE A 57 3.63 -3.22 1.70
C PHE A 57 2.99 -4.54 2.13
N TYR A 58 1.76 -4.46 2.61
CA TYR A 58 0.93 -5.58 3.00
C TYR A 58 -0.39 -5.46 2.25
N CYS A 59 -0.61 -6.28 1.23
CA CYS A 59 -1.79 -6.17 0.40
C CYS A 59 -2.65 -7.45 0.43
N LEU A 60 -3.95 -7.25 0.28
CA LEU A 60 -4.96 -8.30 0.22
C LEU A 60 -5.71 -8.18 -1.11
N ALA A 61 -5.44 -9.10 -2.03
CA ALA A 61 -6.18 -9.21 -3.28
C ALA A 61 -7.49 -9.96 -3.07
N ARG A 62 -8.55 -9.57 -3.79
CA ARG A 62 -9.83 -10.29 -3.75
C ARG A 62 -9.71 -11.70 -4.34
N GLU A 63 -8.88 -11.84 -5.37
CA GLU A 63 -8.62 -13.09 -6.12
C GLU A 63 -7.16 -13.14 -6.61
N ASP A 64 -6.66 -14.32 -6.97
CA ASP A 64 -5.26 -14.49 -7.40
C ASP A 64 -4.90 -13.69 -8.66
N ARG A 65 -5.86 -13.48 -9.57
CA ARG A 65 -5.63 -12.67 -10.78
C ARG A 65 -5.43 -11.18 -10.48
N ALA A 66 -5.89 -10.71 -9.32
CA ALA A 66 -5.72 -9.33 -8.89
C ALA A 66 -4.32 -9.04 -8.33
N ILE A 67 -3.59 -10.06 -7.88
CA ILE A 67 -2.22 -9.92 -7.35
C ILE A 67 -1.29 -9.21 -8.34
N PRO A 68 -1.08 -9.70 -9.58
CA PRO A 68 -0.16 -9.06 -10.53
C PRO A 68 -0.61 -7.64 -10.91
N VAL A 69 -1.91 -7.35 -10.85
CA VAL A 69 -2.44 -6.00 -11.13
C VAL A 69 -2.00 -5.03 -10.04
N ILE A 70 -2.22 -5.37 -8.76
CA ILE A 70 -1.83 -4.53 -7.63
C ILE A 70 -0.31 -4.38 -7.56
N GLN A 71 0.44 -5.47 -7.73
CA GLN A 71 1.91 -5.44 -7.78
C GLN A 71 2.41 -4.50 -8.88
N SER A 72 1.86 -4.60 -10.10
CA SER A 72 2.26 -3.72 -11.21
C SER A 72 1.94 -2.25 -10.95
N ILE A 73 0.81 -1.95 -10.28
CA ILE A 73 0.48 -0.58 -9.89
C ILE A 73 1.54 -0.07 -8.89
N LEU A 74 1.81 -0.81 -7.83
CA LEU A 74 2.76 -0.38 -6.79
C LEU A 74 4.17 -0.22 -7.36
N ASP A 75 4.64 -1.21 -8.12
CA ASP A 75 5.95 -1.22 -8.77
C ASP A 75 6.18 0.02 -9.66
N LYS A 76 5.25 0.29 -10.59
CA LYS A 76 5.36 1.44 -11.51
C LYS A 76 5.45 2.77 -10.78
N HIS A 77 4.69 2.94 -9.71
CA HIS A 77 4.69 4.20 -8.96
C HIS A 77 5.92 4.29 -8.06
N LEU A 78 6.30 3.20 -7.39
CA LEU A 78 7.48 3.13 -6.55
C LEU A 78 8.74 3.44 -7.35
N VAL A 79 8.98 2.75 -8.47
CA VAL A 79 10.13 3.00 -9.36
C VAL A 79 10.13 4.45 -9.86
N LYS A 80 8.97 5.03 -10.16
CA LYS A 80 8.86 6.43 -10.59
C LYS A 80 9.25 7.42 -9.49
N PHE A 81 8.92 7.16 -8.22
CA PHE A 81 9.27 8.03 -7.10
C PHE A 81 10.69 7.80 -6.59
N ALA A 82 11.15 6.56 -6.62
CA ALA A 82 12.47 6.11 -6.20
C ALA A 82 13.46 6.04 -7.35
N TRP A 83 13.20 6.70 -8.49
CA TRP A 83 14.05 6.66 -9.69
C TRP A 83 15.52 7.08 -9.48
N ARG A 84 15.83 7.68 -8.32
CA ARG A 84 17.19 8.08 -7.91
C ARG A 84 17.91 7.04 -7.05
N GLU A 85 17.23 5.96 -6.68
CA GLU A 85 17.70 4.91 -5.79
C GLU A 85 17.43 3.55 -6.44
N GLU A 86 18.34 2.61 -6.24
CA GLU A 86 18.13 1.24 -6.70
C GLU A 86 17.45 0.47 -5.57
N LEU A 87 16.15 0.18 -5.74
CA LEU A 87 15.36 -0.54 -4.77
C LEU A 87 15.31 -2.02 -5.14
N GLU A 88 15.83 -2.86 -4.24
CA GLU A 88 15.70 -4.32 -4.35
C GLU A 88 14.60 -4.82 -3.41
N TYR A 89 13.65 -5.58 -3.96
CA TYR A 89 12.55 -6.15 -3.21
C TYR A 89 11.91 -7.33 -3.92
N GLU A 90 11.28 -8.20 -3.13
CA GLU A 90 10.59 -9.38 -3.62
C GLU A 90 9.19 -9.48 -3.02
N TRP A 91 8.21 -9.79 -3.87
CA TRP A 91 6.85 -10.03 -3.44
C TRP A 91 6.69 -11.46 -2.92
N ILE A 92 6.28 -11.59 -1.66
CA ILE A 92 5.98 -12.86 -1.03
C ILE A 92 4.47 -13.01 -0.85
N ASN A 93 3.91 -14.16 -1.25
CA ASN A 93 2.47 -14.43 -1.10
C ASN A 93 2.13 -14.93 0.31
N THR A 94 2.62 -14.21 1.32
CA THR A 94 2.36 -14.50 2.72
C THR A 94 2.21 -13.21 3.52
N LEU A 95 1.35 -13.27 4.54
CA LEU A 95 1.14 -12.23 5.54
C LEU A 95 0.95 -12.89 6.91
N PRO A 96 1.40 -12.24 8.00
CA PRO A 96 1.02 -12.67 9.34
C PRO A 96 -0.49 -12.55 9.56
N ASP A 97 -1.06 -13.47 10.34
CA ASP A 97 -2.50 -13.54 10.62
C ASP A 97 -3.10 -12.23 11.16
N ASP A 98 -2.36 -11.51 12.01
CA ASP A 98 -2.79 -10.20 12.55
C ASP A 98 -2.99 -9.15 11.44
N LEU A 99 -2.03 -9.05 10.52
CA LEU A 99 -2.12 -8.09 9.40
C LEU A 99 -3.19 -8.51 8.40
N LEU A 100 -3.35 -9.81 8.15
CA LEU A 100 -4.44 -10.33 7.34
C LEU A 100 -5.79 -9.96 7.95
N ALA A 101 -5.97 -10.20 9.26
CA ALA A 101 -7.17 -9.82 9.98
C ALA A 101 -7.43 -8.32 9.87
N LYS A 102 -6.40 -7.48 10.05
CA LYS A 102 -6.49 -6.01 9.91
C LYS A 102 -6.94 -5.57 8.51
N LEU A 103 -6.37 -6.15 7.45
CA LEU A 103 -6.74 -5.84 6.05
C LEU A 103 -8.15 -6.32 5.69
N ALA A 104 -8.60 -7.43 6.29
CA ALA A 104 -9.91 -8.03 6.03
C ALA A 104 -11.07 -7.33 6.77
N ARG A 105 -10.81 -6.45 7.75
CA ARG A 105 -11.86 -5.71 8.48
C ARG A 105 -12.62 -4.78 7.54
N ASP A 106 -13.95 -4.74 7.61
CA ASP A 106 -14.75 -3.78 6.82
C ASP A 106 -14.34 -2.32 7.07
N ASP A 107 -14.01 -1.97 8.32
CA ASP A 107 -13.51 -0.67 8.77
C ASP A 107 -12.02 -0.40 8.42
N PHE A 108 -11.49 -1.01 7.36
CA PHE A 108 -10.08 -0.84 7.00
C PHE A 108 -9.73 0.63 6.69
N LEU A 109 -10.65 1.33 6.01
CA LEU A 109 -10.62 2.78 5.85
C LEU A 109 -11.76 3.36 6.66
N PRO A 110 -11.60 4.56 7.25
CA PRO A 110 -12.73 5.25 7.84
C PRO A 110 -13.82 5.41 6.79
N ASP A 111 -15.08 5.30 7.22
CA ASP A 111 -16.23 5.67 6.41
C ASP A 111 -16.02 7.13 5.97
N VAL A 112 -15.62 7.30 4.71
CA VAL A 112 -15.52 8.61 4.08
C VAL A 112 -16.95 9.05 3.77
N ASP A 113 -17.70 9.39 4.82
CA ASP A 113 -18.93 10.15 4.67
C ASP A 113 -18.55 11.46 3.97
N GLY A 114 -19.11 11.64 2.78
CA GLY A 114 -18.74 12.67 1.84
C GLY A 114 -19.16 14.06 2.29
N GLU A 115 -18.45 14.63 3.27
CA GLU A 115 -18.42 16.07 3.47
C GLU A 115 -17.10 16.62 2.92
N THR A 116 -17.06 16.76 1.59
CA THR A 116 -16.22 17.78 0.97
C THR A 116 -16.70 19.12 1.51
N GLY A 117 -16.06 19.59 2.59
CA GLY A 117 -16.24 20.92 3.13
C GLY A 117 -16.03 21.96 2.02
N ARG A 118 -17.09 22.72 1.76
CA ARG A 118 -17.07 23.94 0.97
C ARG A 118 -17.17 25.13 1.90
#